data_AF-A0A2W0CQM8-F1
#
_entry.id   AF-A0A2W0CQM8-F1
#
_cell.length_a   1.000
_cell.length_b   1.000
_cell.length_c   1.000
_cell.angle_alpha   90.00
_cell.angle_beta   90.00
_cell.angle_gamma   90.00
#
_symmetry.space_group_name_H-M   'P 1'
#
loop_
_entity.id
_entity.type
_entity.pdbx_description
1 polymer ?
#
loop_
_entity_poly.entity_id
_entity_poly.type
_entity_poly.pdbx_seq_one_letter_code
_entity_poly.pdbx_strand_id
1 'polypeptide(L)' 'MTIAEVALISITILLMILGVRGKRKSVLRWGIVSFIALIILIIPSFINGFVDGFSDGWSAR' A
#
# COMPACT_ATOMS: atom_id res chain seq x y z
N MET A 1 5.50 11.54 0.29
CA MET A 1 4.12 11.02 0.29
C MET A 1 3.21 12.01 -0.38
N THR A 2 2.62 11.64 -1.50
CA THR A 2 1.71 12.49 -2.27
C THR A 2 0.26 12.32 -1.76
N ILE A 3 -0.60 13.32 -1.98
CA ILE A 3 -2.02 13.28 -1.59
C ILE A 3 -2.73 12.03 -2.15
N ALA A 4 -2.32 11.59 -3.35
CA ALA A 4 -2.85 10.41 -4.00
C ALA A 4 -2.55 9.11 -3.22
N GLU A 5 -1.34 8.94 -2.69
CA GLU A 5 -0.96 7.76 -1.90
C GLU A 5 -1.76 7.68 -0.60
N VAL A 6 -1.94 8.81 0.08
CA VAL A 6 -2.72 8.89 1.32
C VAL A 6 -4.18 8.53 1.06
N ALA A 7 -4.78 9.09 0.00
CA ALA A 7 -6.14 8.76 -0.41
C ALA A 7 -6.31 7.27 -0.74
N LEU A 8 -5.33 6.67 -1.42
CA LEU A 8 -5.37 5.25 -1.79
C LEU A 8 -5.35 4.33 -0.56
N ILE A 9 -4.50 4.64 0.42
CA ILE A 9 -4.43 3.92 1.70
C ILE A 9 -5.75 4.07 2.46
N SER A 10 -6.27 5.29 2.59
CA SER A 10 -7.52 5.56 3.29
C SER A 10 -8.71 4.83 2.67
N ILE A 11 -8.85 4.85 1.34
CA ILE A 11 -9.91 4.14 0.61
C ILE A 11 -9.83 2.63 0.83
N THR A 12 -8.62 2.09 0.83
CA THR A 12 -8.40 0.64 1.01
C THR A 12 -8.79 0.19 2.42
N ILE A 13 -8.44 0.96 3.45
CA ILE A 13 -8.87 0.71 4.83
C ILE A 13 -10.40 0.75 4.93
N LEU A 14 -11.04 1.74 4.30
CA LEU A 14 -12.49 1.93 4.34
C LEU A 14 -13.24 0.76 3.67
N LEU A 15 -12.75 0.29 2.52
CA LEU A 15 -13.27 -0.89 1.83
C LEU A 15 -13.14 -2.17 2.68
N MET A 16 -12.02 -2.33 3.39
CA MET A 16 -11.80 -3.47 4.26
C MET A 16 -12.77 -3.47 5.44
N ILE A 17 -12.96 -2.31 6.10
CA ILE A 17 -13.90 -2.15 7.22
C ILE A 17 -15.35 -2.40 6.77
N LEU A 18 -15.75 -1.84 5.63
CA LEU A 18 -17.09 -2.04 5.06
C LEU A 18 -17.33 -3.50 4.65
N GLY A 19 -16.32 -4.16 4.09
CA GLY A 19 -16.36 -5.58 3.71
C GLY A 19 -16.53 -6.51 4.91
N VAL A 20 -15.79 -6.23 6.00
CA VAL A 20 -15.89 -6.99 7.26
C VAL A 20 -17.25 -6.75 7.94
N ARG A 21 -17.68 -5.50 8.08
CA ARG A 21 -18.97 -5.16 8.74
C ARG A 21 -20.18 -5.69 7.98
N GLY A 22 -20.15 -5.68 6.64
CA GLY A 22 -21.29 -6.11 5.83
C GLY A 22 -21.46 -7.62 5.70
N LYS A 23 -20.51 -8.44 6.18
CA LYS A 23 -20.38 -9.90 5.87
C LYS A 23 -20.49 -10.22 4.37
N ARG A 24 -20.32 -9.23 3.50
CA ARG A 24 -20.42 -9.38 2.04
C ARG A 24 -19.10 -9.95 1.54
N LYS A 25 -19.04 -11.27 1.39
CA LYS A 25 -17.86 -12.01 0.90
C LYS A 25 -17.25 -11.41 -0.38
N SER A 26 -18.08 -10.84 -1.27
CA SER A 26 -17.61 -10.15 -2.47
C SER A 26 -16.80 -8.89 -2.15
N VAL A 27 -17.31 -8.01 -1.28
CA VAL A 27 -16.63 -6.77 -0.87
C VAL A 27 -15.34 -7.08 -0.12
N LEU A 28 -15.33 -8.13 0.71
CA LEU A 28 -14.12 -8.59 1.39
C LEU A 28 -13.05 -9.06 0.39
N ARG A 29 -13.44 -9.83 -0.65
CA ARG A 29 -12.53 -10.23 -1.73
C ARG A 29 -11.96 -9.03 -2.47
N TRP A 30 -12.79 -8.05 -2.81
CA TRP A 30 -12.33 -6.80 -3.43
C TRP A 30 -11.37 -6.03 -2.52
N GLY A 31 -11.64 -5.94 -1.21
CA GLY A 31 -10.73 -5.33 -0.25
C GLY A 31 -9.37 -6.03 -0.16
N ILE A 32 -9.35 -7.37 -0.19
CA ILE A 32 -8.11 -8.16 -0.20
C ILE A 32 -7.34 -7.94 -1.50
N VAL A 33 -8.01 -7.96 -2.65
CA VAL A 33 -7.37 -7.71 -3.96
C VAL A 33 -6.76 -6.31 -4.01
N SER A 34 -7.50 -5.29 -3.56
CA SER A 34 -6.99 -3.92 -3.47
C SER A 34 -5.79 -3.81 -2.52
N PHE A 35 -5.82 -4.53 -1.40
CA PHE A 35 -4.71 -4.57 -0.45
C PHE A 35 -3.45 -5.23 -1.04
N ILE A 36 -3.62 -6.34 -1.75
CA ILE A 36 -2.52 -7.01 -2.46
C ILE A 36 -1.94 -6.09 -3.54
N ALA A 37 -2.78 -5.42 -4.33
CA ALA A 37 -2.33 -4.45 -5.33
C ALA A 37 -1.54 -3.29 -4.70
N LEU A 38 -1.97 -2.80 -3.54
CA LEU A 38 -1.26 -1.77 -2.76
C LEU A 38 0.11 -2.24 -2.32
N ILE A 39 0.21 -3.47 -1.81
CA ILE A 39 1.48 -4.08 -1.40
C ILE A 39 2.41 -4.20 -2.61
N ILE A 40 1.91 -4.67 -3.75
CA ILE A 40 2.71 -4.82 -4.98
C ILE A 40 3.20 -3.48 -5.50
N LEU A 41 2.45 -2.38 -5.31
CA LEU A 41 2.87 -1.04 -5.72
C LEU A 41 3.84 -0.39 -4.72
N ILE A 42 3.63 -0.60 -3.42
CA ILE A 42 4.45 -0.03 -2.36
C ILE A 42 5.80 -0.75 -2.24
N ILE A 43 5.84 -2.08 -2.34
CA ILE A 43 7.09 -2.84 -2.13
C ILE A 43 8.22 -2.41 -3.07
N PRO A 44 8.03 -2.30 -4.40
CA PRO A 44 9.09 -1.85 -5.31
C PRO A 44 9.53 -0.42 -5.01
N SER A 45 8.58 0.46 -4.70
CA SER A 45 8.84 1.86 -4.37
C SER A 45 9.64 1.97 -3.06
N PHE A 46 9.30 1.15 -2.07
CA PHE A 46 9.99 1.05 -0.79
C PHE A 46 11.39 0.47 -0.95
N ILE A 47 11.55 -0.60 -1.76
CA ILE A 47 12.86 -1.20 -2.06
C ILE A 47 13.74 -0.19 -2.79
N ASN A 48 13.24 0.51 -3.81
CA ASN A 48 14.00 1.52 -4.53
C ASN A 48 14.44 2.65 -3.60
N GLY A 49 13.53 3.23 -2.81
CA GLY A 49 13.89 4.28 -1.86
C GLY A 49 14.85 3.80 -0.76
N PHE A 50 14.78 2.52 -0.37
CA PHE A 50 15.71 1.91 0.58
C PHE A 50 17.10 1.69 -0.05
N VAL A 51 17.17 1.23 -1.29
CA VAL A 51 18.42 1.05 -2.06
C VAL A 51 19.08 2.40 -2.32
N ASP A 52 18.32 3.41 -2.74
CA ASP A 52 18.82 4.77 -2.96
C ASP A 52 19.40 5.36 -1.66
N GLY A 53 18.67 5.23 -0.55
CA GLY A 53 19.15 5.68 0.76
C GLY A 53 20.39 4.92 1.25
N PHE A 54 20.52 3.62 0.94
CA PHE A 54 21.72 2.84 1.22
C PHE A 54 22.90 3.24 0.33
N SER A 55 22.66 3.49 -0.95
CA SER A 55 23.66 3.92 -1.93
C SER A 55 24.22 5.30 -1.56
N ASP A 56 23.34 6.25 -1.23
CA ASP A 56 23.75 7.57 -0.77
C ASP A 56 24.53 7.49 0.56
N GLY A 57 24.05 6.68 1.52
CA GLY A 57 24.75 6.45 2.79
C GLY A 57 26.08 5.70 2.67
N TRP A 58 26.25 4.85 1.66
CA TRP A 58 27.49 4.14 1.37
C TRP A 58 28.50 5.01 0.61
N SER A 59 28.04 5.85 -0.32
CA SER A 59 28.87 6.81 -1.08
C SER A 59 29.38 7.98 -0.24
N ALA A 60 28.69 8.31 0.85
CA ALA A 60 29.09 9.36 1.80
C ALA A 60 30.17 8.90 2.80
N ARG A 61 30.60 7.63 2.73
CA ARG A 61 31.61 7.02 3.61
C ARG A 61 32.91 6.77 2.85
#